data_AF-A0A139P3G1-F1
#
_entry.id   AF-A0A139P3G1-F1
#
_cell.length_a   1.000
_cell.length_b   1.000
_cell.length_c   1.000
_cell.angle_alpha   90.00
_cell.angle_beta   90.00
_cell.angle_gamma   90.00
#
_symmetry.space_group_name_H-M   'P 1'
#
loop_
_entity.id
_entity.type
_entity.pdbx_description
1 polymer ?
#
loop_
_entity_poly.entity_id
_entity_poly.type
_entity_poly.pdbx_seq_one_letter_code
_entity_poly.pdbx_strand_id
1 'polypeptide(L)' 'MLLIEAIKDGSTSGFKVLPPLIVHNDDGSYTPEIQEIYYGS' A
#
# COMPACT_ATOMS: atom_id res chain seq x y z
N MET A 1 7.97 5.79 -3.82
CA MET A 1 7.38 4.66 -4.55
C MET A 1 5.87 4.86 -4.59
N LEU A 2 5.17 4.50 -5.66
CA LEU A 2 3.72 4.66 -5.82
C LEU A 2 3.12 3.33 -6.29
N LEU A 3 2.03 2.90 -5.65
CA LEU A 3 1.26 1.73 -6.04
C LEU A 3 0.01 2.18 -6.80
N ILE A 4 -0.25 1.55 -7.94
CA ILE A 4 -1.39 1.84 -8.79
C ILE A 4 -2.06 0.51 -9.13
N GLU A 5 -3.37 0.45 -8.90
CA GLU A 5 -4.23 -0.62 -9.39
C GLU A 5 -5.26 -0.05 -10.36
N ALA A 6 -5.61 -0.84 -11.38
CA ALA A 6 -6.61 -0.48 -12.37
C ALA A 6 -7.35 -1.72 -12.87
N ILE A 7 -8.60 -1.53 -13.28
CA ILE A 7 -9.45 -2.57 -13.84
C ILE A 7 -9.58 -2.32 -15.34
N LYS A 8 -9.30 -3.35 -16.17
CA LYS A 8 -9.50 -3.26 -17.62
C LYS A 8 -10.98 -3.02 -17.93
N ASP A 9 -11.27 -2.01 -18.75
CA ASP A 9 -12.63 -1.55 -19.08
C ASP A 9 -13.47 -1.18 -17.84
N GLY A 10 -12.80 -0.77 -16.75
CA GLY A 10 -13.43 -0.29 -15.53
C GLY A 10 -14.12 1.07 -15.73
N SER A 11 -15.00 1.43 -14.78
CA SER A 11 -15.67 2.72 -14.80
C SER A 11 -14.68 3.88 -14.75
N THR A 12 -14.99 5.00 -15.42
CA THR A 12 -14.24 6.26 -15.30
C THR A 12 -14.47 6.96 -13.96
N SER A 13 -15.50 6.54 -13.21
CA SER A 13 -15.78 6.97 -11.85
C SER A 13 -15.15 6.02 -10.83
N GLY A 14 -14.84 6.52 -9.64
CA GLY A 14 -14.39 5.68 -8.52
C GLY A 14 -12.89 5.69 -8.27
N PHE A 15 -12.18 6.68 -8.83
CA PHE A 15 -10.80 6.96 -8.41
C PHE A 15 -10.75 7.15 -6.89
N LYS A 16 -9.89 6.39 -6.23
CA LYS A 16 -9.69 6.44 -4.78
C LYS A 16 -8.20 6.54 -4.48
N VAL A 17 -7.86 7.45 -3.58
CA VAL A 17 -6.53 7.51 -2.97
C VAL A 17 -6.61 6.75 -1.65
N LEU A 18 -5.87 5.65 -1.55
CA LEU A 18 -5.75 4.91 -0.31
C LEU A 18 -4.76 5.60 0.63
N PRO A 19 -4.86 5.36 1.95
CA PRO A 19 -3.86 5.82 2.90
C PRO A 19 -2.45 5.37 2.46
N PRO A 20 -1.42 6.17 2.77
CA PRO A 20 -0.05 5.80 2.42
C PRO A 20 0.40 4.58 3.24
N LEU A 21 1.29 3.80 2.65
CA LEU A 21 2.05 2.78 3.37
C LEU A 21 3.28 3.42 4.00
N ILE A 22 3.36 3.39 5.33
CA ILE A 22 4.53 3.85 6.07
C ILE A 22 5.51 2.68 6.19
N VAL A 23 6.75 2.86 5.73
CA VAL A 23 7.68 1.73 5.61
C VAL A 23 8.40 1.42 6.91
N HIS A 24 8.91 2.46 7.56
CA HIS A 24 9.69 2.33 8.79
C HIS A 24 9.08 3.17 9.91
N ASN A 25 9.19 2.65 11.13
CA ASN A 25 9.02 3.44 12.35
C ASN A 25 10.20 4.41 12.52
N ASP A 26 10.08 5.32 13.48
CA ASP A 26 11.12 6.31 13.79
C ASP A 26 12.47 5.68 14.20
N ASP A 27 12.44 4.45 14.72
CA ASP A 27 13.62 3.67 15.11
C ASP A 27 14.28 2.91 13.93
N GLY A 28 13.72 3.02 12.73
CA GLY A 28 14.21 2.35 11.52
C GLY A 28 13.74 0.90 11.36
N SER A 29 12.92 0.36 12.26
CA SER A 29 12.29 -0.95 12.09
C SER A 29 11.12 -0.91 11.10
N TYR A 30 10.83 -2.03 10.43
CA TYR A 30 9.64 -2.12 9.58
C TYR A 30 8.36 -2.07 10.39
N THR A 31 7.36 -1.34 9.89
CA THR A 31 6.03 -1.33 10.52
C THR A 31 5.38 -2.72 10.45
N PRO A 32 4.42 -3.03 11.36
CA PRO A 32 3.72 -4.31 11.33
C PRO A 32 3.06 -4.62 9.99
N GLU A 33 2.49 -3.62 9.33
CA GLU A 33 1.83 -3.78 8.02
C GLU A 33 2.83 -4.19 6.93
N ILE A 34 4.04 -3.62 6.94
CA ILE A 34 5.09 -4.02 5.98
C ILE A 34 5.63 -5.41 6.31
N GLN A 35 5.77 -5.76 7.58
CA GLN A 35 6.18 -7.10 7.96
C GLN A 35 5.20 -8.16 7.45
N GLU A 36 3.90 -7.91 7.57
CA GLU A 36 2.86 -8.80 7.05
C GLU A 36 2.93 -8.93 5.52
N ILE A 37 3.14 -7.82 4.80
CA ILE A 37 3.26 -7.84 3.33
C ILE A 37 4.52 -8.58 2.86
N TYR A 38 5.65 -8.40 3.56
CA TYR A 38 6.94 -8.98 3.14
C TYR A 38 7.12 -10.43 3.55
N TYR A 39 6.68 -10.81 4.75
CA TYR A 39 6.95 -12.11 5.33
C TYR A 39 5.72 -13.02 5.40
N GLY A 40 4.52 -12.46 5.23
CA GLY A 40 3.28 -13.21 5.39
C GLY A 40 3.02 -13.64 6.84
N SER A 41 1.94 -14.37 7.05
CA SER A 41 1.63 -15.08 8.31
C SER A 41 2.08 -16.54 8.25
#